data_AF-A0A9X0CG70-F1
#
_entry.id   AF-A0A9X0CG70-F1
#
_cell.length_a   1.000
_cell.length_b   1.000
_cell.length_c   1.000
_cell.angle_alpha   90.00
_cell.angle_beta   90.00
_cell.angle_gamma   90.00
#
_symmetry.space_group_name_H-M   'P 1'
#
loop_
_entity.id
_entity.type
_entity.pdbx_description
1 polymer ?
#
loop_
_entity_poly.entity_id
_entity_poly.type
_entity_poly.pdbx_seq_one_letter_code
_entity_poly.pdbx_strand_id
1 'polypeptide(L)'
;MDDSLFYDHIFTGPVNIGDTPWSVDNSLFEENLKSDSDDDIADLFNGGEKDEGFDEDTISNPTTPRNIEEISDEEIKNLRVQELNKVLRGMPRDVAARIRRKRRNLKNRGYALTCRKRRQQFQEDLFNENQFLKRQLEDDREKLRKVLKERNIYKKKFLQLQSSWKGEFIMEHFVPLNLPLETGNVA
;
A
#
# COMPACT_ATOMS: atom_id res chain seq x y z
N MET A 1 -18.41 -21.35 -37.56
CA MET A 1 -18.14 -20.17 -36.73
C MET A 1 -17.46 -20.70 -35.48
N ASP A 2 -16.15 -20.49 -35.37
CA ASP A 2 -15.33 -21.02 -34.28
C ASP A 2 -15.40 -20.07 -33.07
N ASP A 3 -16.24 -20.43 -32.09
CA ASP A 3 -16.44 -19.66 -30.84
C ASP A 3 -15.17 -19.62 -29.95
N SER A 4 -14.08 -20.32 -30.33
CA SER A 4 -12.80 -20.30 -29.62
C SER A 4 -12.11 -18.93 -29.65
N LEU A 5 -12.38 -18.10 -30.66
CA LEU A 5 -11.66 -16.83 -30.85
C LEU A 5 -12.23 -15.65 -30.07
N PHE A 6 -13.46 -15.76 -29.55
CA PHE A 6 -14.12 -14.62 -28.89
C PHE A 6 -13.63 -14.37 -27.46
N TYR A 7 -13.15 -15.41 -26.77
CA TYR A 7 -12.73 -15.32 -25.38
C TYR A 7 -11.22 -15.20 -25.17
N ASP A 8 -10.41 -15.58 -26.18
CA ASP A 8 -8.95 -15.41 -26.14
C ASP A 8 -8.51 -13.94 -26.23
N HIS A 9 -9.44 -13.01 -26.51
CA HIS A 9 -9.16 -11.59 -26.73
C HIS A 9 -9.60 -10.65 -25.60
N ILE A 10 -10.17 -11.14 -24.48
CA ILE A 10 -10.69 -10.25 -23.43
C ILE A 10 -9.55 -9.51 -22.68
N PHE A 11 -8.33 -10.02 -22.70
CA PHE A 11 -7.15 -9.33 -22.15
C PHE A 11 -5.93 -9.56 -23.05
N THR A 12 -5.92 -8.91 -24.22
CA THR A 12 -4.81 -8.97 -25.19
C THR A 12 -3.86 -7.75 -25.13
N GLY A 13 -4.02 -6.86 -24.15
CA GLY A 13 -3.11 -5.72 -23.93
C GLY A 13 -2.43 -5.74 -22.57
N PRO A 14 -1.27 -5.08 -22.40
CA PRO A 14 -0.74 -4.79 -21.07
C PRO A 14 -1.78 -3.98 -20.31
N VAL A 15 -2.29 -4.52 -19.20
CA VAL A 15 -3.20 -3.78 -18.31
C VAL A 15 -2.45 -2.57 -17.79
N ASN A 16 -2.87 -1.38 -18.21
CA ASN A 16 -2.30 -0.14 -17.72
C ASN A 16 -2.77 0.05 -16.28
N ILE A 17 -1.82 0.06 -15.33
CA ILE A 17 -2.08 0.25 -13.90
C ILE A 17 -2.81 1.59 -13.62
N GLY A 18 -2.77 2.55 -14.54
CA GLY A 18 -3.55 3.78 -14.46
C GLY A 18 -5.07 3.62 -14.64
N ASP A 19 -5.54 2.51 -15.23
CA ASP A 19 -6.95 2.30 -15.57
C ASP A 19 -7.69 1.41 -14.56
N THR A 20 -7.01 0.96 -13.50
CA THR A 20 -7.67 0.23 -12.40
C THR A 20 -8.44 1.20 -11.49
N PRO A 21 -9.76 0.99 -11.24
CA PRO A 21 -10.58 1.85 -10.38
C PRO A 21 -10.14 1.93 -8.92
N TRP A 22 -9.15 1.12 -8.52
CA TRP A 22 -8.54 1.08 -7.19
C TRP A 22 -7.29 1.94 -7.13
N SER A 23 -7.34 3.13 -7.72
CA SER A 23 -6.26 4.10 -7.60
C SER A 23 -6.12 4.52 -6.14
N VAL A 24 -5.15 3.88 -5.47
CA VAL A 24 -4.38 4.35 -4.32
C VAL A 24 -5.20 5.07 -3.26
N ASP A 25 -5.89 4.29 -2.43
CA ASP A 25 -5.96 4.63 -1.02
C ASP A 25 -5.07 3.65 -0.28
N ASN A 26 -3.81 4.05 -0.12
CA ASN A 26 -2.87 3.40 0.77
C ASN A 26 -3.24 3.81 2.21
N SER A 27 -4.46 3.47 2.65
CA SER A 27 -4.99 3.78 3.99
C SER A 27 -4.24 3.05 5.10
N LEU A 28 -3.23 2.24 4.77
CA LEU A 28 -2.30 1.64 5.74
C LEU A 28 -1.28 2.66 6.31
N PHE A 29 -1.28 3.91 5.82
CA PHE A 29 -0.38 4.96 6.31
C PHE A 29 -0.95 5.81 7.47
N GLU A 30 -2.26 5.76 7.75
CA GLU A 30 -2.87 6.68 8.71
C GLU A 30 -2.85 6.18 10.17
N GLU A 31 -2.76 4.88 10.43
CA GLU A 31 -2.94 4.37 11.81
C GLU A 31 -1.77 4.63 12.78
N ASN A 32 -0.64 5.16 12.33
CA ASN A 32 0.52 5.39 13.22
C ASN A 32 1.14 6.80 13.20
N LEU A 33 0.52 7.79 12.54
CA LEU A 33 0.85 9.20 12.74
C LEU A 33 -0.12 9.82 13.77
N LYS A 34 0.02 9.43 15.03
CA LYS A 34 -0.54 10.24 16.12
C LYS A 34 0.31 11.50 16.27
N SER A 35 -0.17 12.56 15.63
CA SER A 35 -0.21 13.96 16.08
C SER A 35 0.61 14.23 17.35
N ASP A 36 1.75 14.89 17.18
CA ASP A 36 2.36 15.70 18.23
C ASP A 36 2.71 17.05 17.61
N SER A 37 1.69 17.91 17.57
CA SER A 37 1.71 19.39 17.46
C SER A 37 2.70 20.03 16.47
N ASP A 38 2.20 20.44 15.30
CA ASP A 38 2.89 21.26 14.30
C ASP A 38 2.85 22.78 14.62
N ASP A 39 3.16 23.19 15.86
CA ASP A 39 3.10 24.62 16.25
C ASP A 39 4.46 25.31 16.43
N ASP A 40 5.60 24.59 16.41
CA ASP A 40 6.90 25.17 16.78
C ASP A 40 7.91 25.33 15.62
N ILE A 41 7.47 25.24 14.36
CA ILE A 41 8.38 25.35 13.20
C ILE A 41 8.91 26.78 13.01
N ALA A 42 8.19 27.81 13.49
CA ALA A 42 8.54 29.21 13.28
C ALA A 42 9.85 29.64 13.98
N ASP A 43 10.23 28.98 15.07
CA ASP A 43 11.39 29.37 15.89
C ASP A 43 12.73 28.82 15.37
N LEU A 44 12.70 27.92 14.38
CA LEU A 44 13.91 27.30 13.83
C LEU A 44 14.67 28.16 12.82
N PHE A 45 14.06 29.22 12.29
CA PHE A 45 14.67 30.09 11.27
C PHE A 45 15.15 31.44 11.77
N ASN A 46 14.79 31.87 12.98
CA ASN A 46 15.19 33.18 13.49
C ASN A 46 16.45 33.09 14.35
N GLY A 47 17.61 33.11 13.69
CA GLY A 47 18.86 33.47 14.35
C GLY A 47 18.77 34.91 14.85
N GLY A 48 18.74 35.08 16.17
CA GLY A 48 18.77 36.38 16.82
C GLY A 48 19.57 36.29 18.12
N GLU A 49 20.79 36.81 18.08
CA GLU A 49 21.51 37.26 19.26
C GLU A 49 20.59 38.13 20.12
N LYS A 50 20.36 37.74 21.37
CA LYS A 50 19.97 38.65 22.44
C LYS A 50 20.78 38.30 23.68
N ASP A 51 21.80 39.14 23.88
CA ASP A 51 22.44 39.39 25.15
C ASP A 51 21.50 40.20 26.07
N GLU A 52 21.93 40.37 27.32
CA GLU A 52 21.39 41.20 28.42
C GLU A 52 20.62 40.46 29.52
N GLY A 53 21.36 40.12 30.59
CA GLY A 53 21.03 40.55 31.95
C GLY A 53 20.31 39.58 32.90
N PHE A 54 20.94 39.37 34.07
CA PHE A 54 20.31 39.11 35.39
C PHE A 54 19.75 37.68 35.62
N ASP A 55 19.94 36.98 36.75
CA ASP A 55 20.40 37.33 38.08
C ASP A 55 20.88 36.05 38.81
N GLU A 56 21.74 36.23 39.82
CA GLU A 56 22.31 35.22 40.70
C GLU A 56 21.28 34.73 41.76
N ASP A 57 21.57 33.59 42.39
CA ASP A 57 20.84 32.92 43.48
C ASP A 57 19.68 31.97 43.15
N THR A 58 19.96 30.66 43.19
CA THR A 58 19.21 29.67 43.99
C THR A 58 20.05 28.39 44.12
N ILE A 59 20.51 28.10 45.34
CA ILE A 59 21.21 26.86 45.69
C ILE A 59 20.24 25.68 45.59
N SER A 60 20.50 24.73 44.69
CA SER A 60 19.93 23.38 44.75
C SER A 60 20.96 22.32 44.34
N ASN A 61 21.44 21.59 45.34
CA ASN A 61 22.13 20.29 45.33
C ASN A 61 23.33 20.09 44.38
N PRO A 62 24.53 19.75 44.89
CA PRO A 62 25.62 19.29 44.04
C PRO A 62 25.31 17.86 43.62
N THR A 63 24.52 17.71 42.55
CA THR A 63 24.55 16.46 41.79
C THR A 63 25.89 16.49 41.08
N THR A 64 26.81 15.65 41.53
CA THR A 64 28.17 15.48 41.00
C THR A 64 28.20 15.70 39.49
N PRO A 65 29.04 16.59 38.95
CA PRO A 65 29.13 16.79 37.51
C PRO A 65 29.66 15.50 36.90
N ARG A 66 28.74 14.66 36.39
CA ARG A 66 29.11 13.49 35.60
C ARG A 66 29.96 13.96 34.43
N ASN A 67 31.15 13.40 34.33
CA ASN A 67 32.14 13.84 33.37
C ASN A 67 31.60 13.59 31.95
N ILE A 68 31.85 14.55 31.07
CA ILE A 68 31.38 14.61 29.68
C ILE A 68 31.86 13.38 28.88
N GLU A 69 32.96 12.77 29.32
CA GLU A 69 33.57 11.59 28.71
C GLU A 69 32.88 10.27 29.08
N GLU A 70 31.97 10.25 30.07
CA GLU A 70 31.34 9.01 30.54
C GLU A 70 30.05 8.65 29.80
N ILE A 71 29.42 9.58 29.08
CA ILE A 71 28.14 9.29 28.41
C ILE A 71 28.41 8.58 27.08
N SER A 72 28.13 7.28 27.07
CA SER A 72 28.26 6.42 25.89
C SER A 72 27.27 6.81 24.79
N ASP A 73 27.62 6.55 23.54
CA ASP A 73 26.77 6.76 22.36
C ASP A 73 25.41 6.07 22.51
N GLU A 74 25.39 4.87 23.10
CA GLU A 74 24.15 4.14 23.36
C GLU A 74 23.27 4.84 24.39
N GLU A 75 23.85 5.41 25.44
CA GLU A 75 23.10 6.21 26.41
C GLU A 75 22.55 7.49 25.80
N ILE A 76 23.37 8.23 25.04
CA ILE A 76 22.96 9.46 24.34
C ILE A 76 21.75 9.20 23.43
N LYS A 77 21.77 8.06 22.71
CA LYS A 77 20.69 7.67 21.80
C LYS A 77 19.41 7.30 22.55
N ASN A 78 19.53 6.51 23.63
CA ASN A 78 18.42 5.83 24.30
C ASN A 78 17.76 6.65 25.43
N LEU A 79 18.47 7.59 26.06
CA LEU A 79 17.91 8.47 27.10
C LEU A 79 16.66 9.20 26.61
N ARG A 80 15.64 9.36 27.44
CA ARG A 80 14.48 10.20 27.08
C ARG A 80 14.90 11.66 26.96
N VAL A 81 14.11 12.49 26.29
CA VAL A 81 14.43 13.93 26.12
C VAL A 81 14.58 14.61 27.48
N GLN A 82 13.68 14.32 28.41
CA GLN A 82 13.70 14.87 29.77
C GLN A 82 14.95 14.45 30.56
N GLU A 83 15.35 13.18 30.47
CA GLU A 83 16.53 12.64 31.16
C GLU A 83 17.82 13.21 30.59
N LEU A 84 17.90 13.30 29.25
CA LEU A 84 19.02 13.98 28.60
C LEU A 84 19.10 15.44 29.03
N ASN A 85 17.99 16.16 29.05
CA ASN A 85 17.97 17.58 29.45
C ASN A 85 18.40 17.77 30.91
N LYS A 86 18.07 16.86 31.82
CA LYS A 86 18.58 16.88 33.20
C LYS A 86 20.10 16.76 33.25
N VAL A 87 20.67 15.85 32.47
CA VAL A 87 22.13 15.67 32.36
C VAL A 87 22.80 16.90 31.72
N LEU A 88 22.17 17.52 30.73
CA LEU A 88 22.73 18.68 30.02
C LEU A 88 22.66 20.00 30.82
N ARG A 89 21.82 20.13 31.85
CA ARG A 89 21.69 21.37 32.66
C ARG A 89 22.96 21.71 33.44
N GLY A 90 23.75 20.70 33.83
CA GLY A 90 25.02 20.88 34.53
C GLY A 90 26.24 21.04 33.62
N MET A 91 26.05 21.16 32.31
CA MET A 91 27.14 21.16 31.32
C MET A 91 27.32 22.52 30.64
N PRO A 92 28.54 22.86 30.19
CA PRO A 92 28.76 24.06 29.39
C PRO A 92 27.98 24.02 28.07
N ARG A 93 27.53 25.20 27.61
CA ARG A 93 26.62 25.32 26.45
C ARG A 93 27.17 24.62 25.19
N ASP A 94 28.46 24.77 24.90
CA ASP A 94 29.10 24.17 23.74
C ASP A 94 29.09 22.64 23.78
N VAL A 95 29.34 22.08 24.96
CA VAL A 95 29.32 20.63 25.17
C VAL A 95 27.91 20.09 25.01
N ALA A 96 26.93 20.76 25.61
CA ALA A 96 25.53 20.37 25.47
C ALA A 96 25.07 20.42 24.00
N ALA A 97 25.52 21.43 23.23
CA ALA A 97 25.26 21.52 21.80
C ALA A 97 25.90 20.37 21.01
N ARG A 98 27.15 19.98 21.34
CA ARG A 98 27.80 18.81 20.74
C ARG A 98 27.04 17.51 21.03
N ILE A 99 26.60 17.29 22.27
CA ILE A 99 25.82 16.10 22.64
C ILE A 99 24.47 16.06 21.91
N ARG A 100 23.76 17.20 21.81
CA ARG A 100 22.52 17.29 21.02
C ARG A 100 22.74 16.93 19.56
N ARG A 101 23.80 17.47 18.94
CA ARG A 101 24.17 17.13 17.56
C ARG A 101 24.53 15.65 17.41
N LYS A 102 25.32 15.10 18.34
CA LYS A 102 25.69 13.68 18.38
C LYS A 102 24.46 12.79 18.47
N ARG A 103 23.50 13.12 19.35
CA ARG A 103 22.22 12.43 19.45
C ARG A 103 21.43 12.45 18.14
N ARG A 104 21.32 13.60 17.48
CA ARG A 104 20.64 13.74 16.18
C ARG A 104 21.27 12.81 15.14
N ASN A 105 22.59 12.80 15.04
CA ASN A 105 23.31 11.93 14.10
C ASN A 105 23.10 10.44 14.40
N LEU A 106 23.17 10.03 15.67
CA LEU A 106 22.94 8.65 16.09
C LEU A 106 21.51 8.18 15.78
N LYS A 107 20.50 9.03 16.06
CA LYS A 107 19.11 8.73 15.70
C LYS A 107 18.92 8.66 14.19
N ASN A 108 19.44 9.63 13.43
CA ASN A 108 19.37 9.64 11.98
C ASN A 108 20.00 8.39 11.35
N ARG A 109 21.11 7.90 11.90
CA ARG A 109 21.71 6.62 11.48
C ARG A 109 20.72 5.46 11.65
N GLY A 110 20.02 5.41 12.79
CA GLY A 110 18.95 4.43 13.02
C GLY A 110 17.78 4.58 12.06
N TYR A 111 17.30 5.81 11.85
CA TYR A 111 16.20 6.10 10.93
C TYR A 111 16.53 5.72 9.49
N ALA A 112 17.76 5.96 9.03
CA ALA A 112 18.21 5.54 7.70
C ALA A 112 18.19 4.01 7.55
N LEU A 113 18.60 3.27 8.58
CA LEU A 113 18.55 1.80 8.58
C LEU A 113 17.10 1.30 8.55
N THR A 114 16.24 1.82 9.42
CA THR A 114 14.82 1.46 9.46
C THR A 114 14.11 1.81 8.14
N CYS A 115 14.43 2.95 7.53
CA CYS A 115 13.90 3.36 6.23
C CYS A 115 14.27 2.34 5.14
N ARG A 116 15.55 1.94 5.05
CA ARG A 116 16.00 0.91 4.11
C ARG A 116 15.28 -0.42 4.34
N LYS A 117 15.18 -0.86 5.61
CA LYS A 117 14.50 -2.11 5.97
C LYS A 117 13.02 -2.09 5.58
N ARG A 118 12.29 -1.02 5.91
CA ARG A 118 10.87 -0.87 5.55
C ARG A 118 10.67 -0.85 4.04
N ARG A 119 11.55 -0.16 3.31
CA ARG A 119 11.49 -0.12 1.84
C ARG A 119 11.72 -1.50 1.23
N GLN A 120 12.70 -2.24 1.73
CA GLN A 120 12.96 -3.61 1.30
C GLN A 120 11.76 -4.51 1.58
N GLN A 121 11.23 -4.48 2.80
CA GLN A 121 10.05 -5.28 3.17
C GLN A 121 8.86 -4.98 2.26
N PHE A 122 8.56 -3.70 2.02
CA PHE A 122 7.48 -3.30 1.14
C PHE A 122 7.66 -3.83 -0.29
N GLN A 123 8.89 -3.82 -0.81
CA GLN A 123 9.18 -4.38 -2.13
C GLN A 123 8.99 -5.91 -2.16
N GLU A 124 9.40 -6.62 -1.11
CA GLU A 124 9.21 -8.06 -0.97
C GLU A 124 7.72 -8.41 -0.86
N ASP A 125 6.95 -7.65 -0.09
CA ASP A 125 5.51 -7.84 0.09
C ASP A 125 4.77 -7.65 -1.25
N LEU A 126 5.05 -6.55 -1.97
CA LEU A 126 4.49 -6.30 -3.31
C LEU A 126 4.85 -7.40 -4.30
N PHE A 127 6.10 -7.88 -4.27
CA PHE A 127 6.52 -8.99 -5.12
C PHE A 127 5.74 -10.26 -4.81
N ASN A 128 5.59 -10.60 -3.53
CA ASN A 128 4.86 -11.78 -3.09
C ASN A 128 3.38 -11.72 -3.45
N GLU A 129 2.75 -10.55 -3.27
CA GLU A 129 1.37 -10.31 -3.66
C GLU A 129 1.19 -10.44 -5.18
N ASN A 130 2.08 -9.85 -5.97
CA ASN A 130 2.03 -9.98 -7.43
C ASN A 130 2.15 -11.45 -7.87
N GLN A 131 3.05 -12.22 -7.24
CA GLN A 131 3.20 -13.65 -7.52
C GLN A 131 1.98 -14.48 -7.07
N PHE A 132 1.36 -14.12 -5.96
CA PHE A 132 0.13 -14.75 -5.50
C PHE A 132 -1.03 -14.51 -6.48
N LEU A 133 -1.26 -13.25 -6.87
CA LEU A 133 -2.31 -12.88 -7.81
C LEU A 133 -2.13 -13.52 -9.18
N LYS A 134 -0.88 -13.61 -9.68
CA LYS A 134 -0.57 -14.33 -10.93
C LYS A 134 -0.95 -15.81 -10.88
N ARG A 135 -0.65 -16.49 -9.76
CA ARG A 135 -1.03 -17.89 -9.56
C ARG A 135 -2.54 -18.05 -9.51
N GLN A 136 -3.23 -17.18 -8.76
CA GLN A 136 -4.69 -17.21 -8.69
C GLN A 136 -5.35 -17.01 -10.06
N LEU A 137 -4.86 -16.07 -10.86
CA LEU A 137 -5.34 -15.85 -12.23
C LEU A 137 -5.15 -17.09 -13.12
N GLU A 138 -4.02 -17.79 -13.01
CA GLU A 138 -3.79 -19.00 -13.79
C GLU A 138 -4.71 -20.14 -13.36
N ASP A 139 -4.90 -20.33 -12.04
CA ASP A 139 -5.82 -21.31 -11.49
C ASP A 139 -7.27 -21.05 -11.97
N ASP A 140 -7.70 -19.79 -11.95
CA ASP A 140 -9.05 -19.40 -12.37
C ASP A 140 -9.22 -19.52 -13.89
N ARG A 141 -8.20 -19.22 -14.68
CA ARG A 141 -8.18 -19.51 -16.13
C ARG A 141 -8.34 -21.00 -16.41
N GLU A 142 -7.70 -21.86 -15.61
CA GLU A 142 -7.85 -23.31 -15.76
C GLU A 142 -9.27 -23.78 -15.42
N LYS A 143 -9.85 -23.29 -14.32
CA LYS A 143 -11.24 -23.59 -13.95
C LYS A 143 -12.21 -23.14 -15.05
N LEU A 144 -12.03 -21.92 -15.57
CA LEU A 144 -12.85 -21.39 -16.66
C LEU A 144 -12.75 -22.29 -17.90
N ARG A 145 -11.54 -22.72 -18.27
CA ARG A 145 -11.33 -23.64 -19.40
C ARG A 145 -12.06 -24.97 -19.22
N LYS A 146 -12.10 -25.52 -18.00
CA LYS A 146 -12.84 -26.76 -17.67
C LYS A 146 -14.35 -26.56 -17.85
N VAL A 147 -14.91 -25.50 -17.26
CA VAL A 147 -16.35 -25.18 -17.36
C VAL A 147 -16.76 -24.91 -18.81
N LEU A 148 -15.93 -24.22 -19.59
CA LEU A 148 -16.21 -23.97 -21.01
C LEU A 148 -16.26 -25.27 -21.83
N LYS A 149 -15.36 -26.21 -21.54
CA LYS A 149 -15.39 -27.54 -22.18
C LYS A 149 -16.69 -28.28 -21.85
N GLU A 150 -17.08 -28.29 -20.58
CA GLU A 150 -18.34 -28.91 -20.14
C GLU A 150 -19.56 -28.26 -20.81
N ARG A 151 -19.63 -26.93 -20.81
CA ARG A 151 -20.67 -26.15 -21.51
C ARG A 151 -20.75 -26.54 -22.99
N ASN A 152 -19.61 -26.65 -23.67
CA ASN A 152 -19.56 -27.00 -25.09
C ASN A 152 -20.06 -28.44 -25.33
N ILE A 153 -19.74 -29.38 -24.44
CA ILE A 153 -20.27 -30.75 -24.49
C ILE A 153 -21.79 -30.76 -24.36
N TYR A 154 -22.34 -30.03 -23.38
CA TYR A 154 -23.80 -29.96 -23.19
C TYR A 154 -24.50 -29.23 -24.35
N LYS A 155 -23.92 -28.13 -24.86
CA LYS A 155 -24.40 -27.43 -26.06
C LYS A 155 -24.48 -28.39 -27.26
N LYS A 156 -23.45 -29.22 -27.48
CA LYS A 156 -23.44 -30.23 -28.55
C LYS A 156 -24.55 -31.27 -28.36
N LYS A 157 -24.70 -31.82 -27.16
CA LYS A 157 -25.78 -32.79 -26.86
C LYS A 157 -27.18 -32.20 -27.08
N PHE A 158 -27.39 -30.97 -26.62
CA PHE A 158 -28.63 -30.24 -26.83
C PHE A 158 -28.94 -30.03 -28.31
N LEU A 159 -27.97 -29.57 -29.10
CA LEU A 159 -28.15 -29.37 -30.54
C LEU A 159 -28.42 -30.68 -31.30
N GLN A 160 -27.80 -31.79 -30.88
CA GLN A 160 -28.07 -33.12 -31.42
C GLN A 160 -29.51 -33.55 -31.17
N LEU A 161 -29.99 -33.40 -29.93
CA LEU A 161 -31.39 -33.67 -29.58
C LEU A 161 -32.34 -32.74 -30.34
N GLN A 162 -32.07 -31.44 -30.40
CA GLN A 162 -32.91 -30.50 -31.15
C GLN A 162 -33.00 -30.88 -32.63
N SER A 163 -31.91 -31.38 -33.22
CA SER A 163 -31.87 -31.83 -34.61
C SER A 163 -32.66 -33.13 -34.81
N SER A 164 -32.58 -34.09 -33.88
CA SER A 164 -33.37 -35.32 -33.97
C SER A 164 -34.87 -35.06 -33.79
N TRP A 165 -35.24 -34.16 -32.87
CA TRP A 165 -36.63 -33.74 -32.64
C TRP A 165 -37.20 -32.98 -33.83
N LYS A 166 -36.40 -32.13 -34.50
CA LYS A 166 -36.81 -31.49 -35.76
C LYS A 166 -36.92 -32.50 -36.91
N GLY A 167 -36.11 -33.57 -36.92
CA GLY A 167 -36.21 -34.66 -37.89
C GLY A 167 -37.48 -35.52 -37.72
N GLU A 168 -37.86 -35.82 -36.47
CA GLU A 168 -39.09 -36.56 -36.14
C GLU A 168 -40.36 -35.72 -36.34
N PHE A 169 -40.33 -34.42 -36.04
CA PHE A 169 -41.49 -33.53 -36.24
C PHE A 169 -41.80 -33.27 -37.73
N ILE A 170 -40.80 -33.33 -38.61
CA ILE A 170 -40.99 -33.22 -40.07
C ILE A 170 -41.61 -34.50 -40.67
N MET A 171 -41.62 -35.64 -39.96
CA MET A 171 -42.30 -36.85 -40.42
C MET A 171 -43.77 -36.96 -40.00
N GLU A 172 -44.25 -36.18 -39.02
CA GLU A 172 -45.65 -36.28 -38.57
C GLU A 172 -46.48 -35.01 -38.79
N HIS A 173 -45.96 -33.79 -38.62
CA HIS A 173 -46.80 -32.59 -38.79
C HIS A 173 -46.01 -31.32 -39.15
N PHE A 174 -46.01 -30.93 -40.43
CA PHE A 174 -45.78 -29.53 -40.81
C PHE A 174 -46.79 -29.07 -41.87
N VAL A 175 -47.99 -28.70 -41.41
CA VAL A 175 -48.75 -27.63 -42.06
C VAL A 175 -48.22 -26.33 -41.43
N PRO A 176 -47.56 -25.44 -42.18
CA PRO A 176 -47.05 -24.19 -41.62
C PRO A 176 -48.24 -23.30 -41.22
N LEU A 177 -48.36 -22.94 -39.94
CA LEU A 177 -49.16 -21.77 -39.56
C LEU A 177 -48.37 -20.53 -40.01
N ASN A 178 -48.83 -19.88 -41.07
CA ASN A 178 -48.47 -18.51 -41.39
C ASN A 178 -48.89 -17.60 -40.23
N LEU A 179 -47.93 -16.93 -39.60
CA LEU A 179 -48.19 -15.79 -38.75
C LEU A 179 -47.77 -14.53 -39.53
N PRO A 180 -48.70 -13.62 -39.89
CA PRO A 180 -48.36 -12.43 -40.64
C PRO A 180 -47.54 -11.47 -39.76
N LEU A 181 -46.39 -11.06 -40.27
CA LEU A 181 -45.62 -9.94 -39.73
C LEU A 181 -46.40 -8.65 -40.01
N GLU A 182 -47.06 -8.09 -39.00
CA GLU A 182 -47.49 -6.68 -39.06
C GLU A 182 -46.22 -5.80 -39.12
N THR A 183 -45.96 -5.26 -40.30
CA THR A 183 -45.08 -4.11 -40.47
C THR A 183 -45.81 -2.89 -39.93
N GLY A 184 -45.56 -2.55 -38.67
CA GLY A 184 -45.94 -1.28 -38.09
C GLY A 184 -45.13 -0.15 -38.74
N ASN A 185 -45.79 0.59 -39.64
CA ASN A 185 -45.34 1.87 -40.16
C ASN A 185 -45.13 2.87 -39.00
N VAL A 186 -43.93 3.43 -38.91
CA VAL A 186 -43.67 4.66 -38.14
C VAL A 186 -43.86 5.82 -39.10
N ALA A 187 -44.91 6.60 -38.88
CA ALA A 187 -45.08 7.96 -39.40
C ALA A 187 -45.03 8.93 -38.22
#